data_AF-A0A7C6EQS9-F1
#
_entry.id   AF-A0A7C6EQS9-F1
#
_cell.length_a   1.000
_cell.length_b   1.000
_cell.length_c   1.000
_cell.angle_alpha   90.00
_cell.angle_beta   90.00
_cell.angle_gamma   90.00
#
_symmetry.space_group_name_H-M   'P 1'
#
loop_
_entity.id
_entity.type
_entity.pdbx_description
1 polymer ?
#
loop_
_entity_poly.entity_id
_entity_poly.type
_entity_poly.pdbx_seq_one_letter_code
_entity_poly.pdbx_strand_id
1 'polypeptide(L)' 'MKNNSQAIKKVEEAPASETTLAEIIPFPSVRKISRRRKPRKARIAGTFLHYKGKKIPIAQFQKAGYDRLLRLLVKEIG' A
#
# COMPACT_ATOMS: atom_id res chain seq x y z
N MET A 1 -48.52 -55.90 40.04
CA MET A 1 -47.91 -55.96 38.70
C MET A 1 -48.09 -54.59 38.07
N LYS A 2 -47.02 -53.79 37.94
CA LYS A 2 -47.05 -52.44 37.34
C LYS A 2 -46.14 -52.48 36.13
N ASN A 3 -46.71 -52.27 34.94
CA ASN A 3 -46.00 -52.45 33.67
C ASN A 3 -45.16 -51.21 33.34
N ASN A 4 -43.88 -51.46 33.03
CA ASN A 4 -42.89 -50.50 32.54
C ASN A 4 -43.37 -49.78 31.28
N SER A 5 -43.26 -48.45 31.26
CA SER A 5 -43.39 -47.65 30.04
C SER A 5 -42.11 -46.82 29.89
N GLN A 6 -41.10 -47.37 29.21
CA GLN A 6 -40.00 -46.56 28.71
C GLN A 6 -40.30 -46.18 27.26
N ALA A 7 -40.58 -44.90 27.05
CA ALA A 7 -40.77 -44.31 25.74
C ALA A 7 -39.44 -44.33 24.99
N ILE A 8 -39.29 -45.26 24.06
CA ILE A 8 -38.14 -45.33 23.15
C ILE A 8 -38.28 -44.14 22.18
N LYS A 9 -37.57 -43.05 22.46
CA LYS A 9 -37.37 -41.97 21.49
C LYS A 9 -36.59 -42.55 20.32
N LYS A 10 -37.26 -42.74 19.18
CA LYS A 10 -36.61 -43.02 17.91
C LYS A 10 -35.66 -41.87 17.61
N VAL A 11 -34.37 -42.16 17.61
CA VAL A 11 -33.34 -41.26 17.10
C VAL A 11 -33.53 -41.24 15.59
N GLU A 12 -33.97 -40.12 15.04
CA GLU A 12 -33.92 -39.88 13.61
C GLU A 12 -32.44 -39.88 13.19
N GLU A 13 -32.02 -40.97 12.55
CA GLU A 13 -30.75 -41.03 11.85
C GLU A 13 -30.82 -40.04 10.69
N ALA A 14 -30.18 -38.89 10.86
CA ALA A 14 -29.91 -37.96 9.77
C ALA A 14 -29.13 -38.73 8.68
N PRO A 15 -29.43 -38.51 7.38
CA PRO A 15 -28.74 -39.21 6.31
C PRO A 15 -27.26 -38.91 6.42
N ALA A 16 -26.44 -39.97 6.38
CA ALA A 16 -25.00 -39.87 6.26
C ALA A 16 -24.70 -39.02 5.03
N SER A 17 -24.46 -37.72 5.25
CA SER A 17 -23.97 -36.84 4.22
C SER A 17 -22.60 -37.37 3.88
N GLU A 18 -22.50 -38.14 2.81
CA GLU A 18 -21.23 -38.48 2.18
C GLU A 18 -20.45 -37.18 2.08
N THR A 19 -19.42 -37.05 2.91
CA THR A 19 -18.52 -35.93 2.90
C THR A 19 -17.73 -36.05 1.61
N THR A 20 -18.31 -35.58 0.50
CA THR A 20 -17.55 -35.26 -0.71
C THR A 20 -16.60 -34.15 -0.31
N LEU A 21 -15.41 -34.57 0.12
CA LEU A 21 -14.27 -33.70 0.37
C LEU A 21 -14.00 -32.99 -0.96
N ALA A 22 -14.37 -31.72 -1.03
CA ALA A 22 -14.13 -30.92 -2.22
C ALA A 22 -12.63 -30.93 -2.56
N GLU A 23 -12.30 -31.07 -3.83
CA GLU A 23 -10.92 -31.00 -4.29
C GLU A 23 -10.39 -29.57 -4.09
N ILE A 24 -9.37 -29.42 -3.24
CA ILE A 24 -8.77 -28.12 -2.95
C ILE A 24 -7.87 -27.73 -4.13
N ILE A 25 -8.33 -26.78 -4.95
CA ILE A 25 -7.53 -26.23 -6.05
C ILE A 25 -6.49 -25.26 -5.47
N PRO A 26 -5.18 -25.48 -5.70
CA PRO A 26 -4.15 -24.57 -5.23
C PRO A 26 -4.21 -23.25 -6.00
N PHE A 27 -4.01 -22.13 -5.29
CA PHE A 27 -3.92 -20.83 -5.93
C PHE A 27 -2.69 -20.74 -6.84
N PRO A 28 -2.81 -20.12 -8.04
CA PRO A 28 -1.69 -19.97 -8.95
C PRO A 28 -0.61 -19.06 -8.36
N SER A 29 0.66 -19.47 -8.51
CA SER A 29 1.79 -18.69 -8.01
C SER A 29 2.11 -17.50 -8.92
N VAL A 30 1.87 -16.29 -8.43
CA VAL A 30 2.26 -15.06 -9.13
C VAL A 30 3.75 -14.81 -8.90
N ARG A 31 4.58 -15.01 -9.94
CA ARG A 31 5.99 -14.62 -9.92
C ARG A 31 6.09 -13.10 -9.87
N LYS A 32 6.34 -12.53 -8.68
CA LYS A 32 6.60 -11.10 -8.50
C LYS A 32 7.93 -10.76 -9.17
N ILE A 33 7.88 -10.22 -10.38
CA ILE A 33 9.05 -9.68 -11.08
C ILE A 33 9.48 -8.41 -10.34
N SER A 34 10.32 -8.56 -9.32
CA SER A 34 10.87 -7.42 -8.59
C SER A 34 11.95 -6.75 -9.45
N ARG A 35 11.55 -5.94 -10.43
CA ARG A 35 12.47 -4.99 -11.06
C ARG A 35 12.76 -3.90 -10.02
N ARG A 36 13.85 -4.07 -9.25
CA ARG A 36 14.44 -3.00 -8.44
C ARG A 36 14.88 -1.88 -9.39
N ARG A 37 13.97 -0.98 -9.76
CA ARG A 37 14.32 0.23 -10.52
C ARG A 37 15.07 1.15 -9.56
N LYS A 38 16.33 1.47 -9.89
CA LYS A 38 17.10 2.47 -9.13
C LYS A 38 16.32 3.80 -9.17
N PRO A 39 16.21 4.52 -8.04
CA PRO A 39 15.55 5.82 -8.05
C PRO A 39 16.34 6.77 -8.96
N ARG A 40 15.71 7.21 -10.05
CA ARG A 40 16.26 8.28 -10.88
C ARG A 40 16.16 9.56 -10.06
N LYS A 41 17.29 10.08 -9.59
CA LYS A 41 17.35 11.42 -8.99
C LYS A 41 16.98 12.42 -10.08
N ALA A 42 15.83 13.06 -9.96
CA ALA A 42 15.48 14.19 -10.79
C ALA A 42 16.54 15.28 -10.56
N ARG A 43 17.39 15.52 -11.56
CA ARG A 43 18.25 16.70 -11.57
C ARG A 43 17.38 17.84 -12.09
N ILE A 44 17.13 18.83 -11.26
CA ILE A 44 16.53 20.09 -11.70
C ILE A 44 17.53 20.70 -12.68
N ALA A 45 17.23 20.61 -13.97
CA ALA A 45 18.00 21.25 -15.02
C ALA A 45 17.69 22.75 -14.96
N GLY A 46 18.52 23.49 -14.23
CA GLY A 46 18.31 24.90 -13.95
C GLY A 46 18.97 25.27 -12.63
N THR A 47 20.30 25.34 -12.62
CA THR A 47 21.09 25.67 -11.42
C THR A 47 20.96 27.14 -11.00
N PHE A 48 20.14 27.94 -11.69
CA PHE A 48 20.06 29.38 -11.49
C PHE A 48 18.62 29.90 -11.51
N LEU A 49 18.29 30.74 -10.53
CA LEU A 49 17.11 31.59 -10.51
C LEU A 49 17.45 32.90 -11.23
N HIS A 50 16.68 33.26 -12.26
CA HIS A 50 16.77 34.56 -12.90
C HIS A 50 15.82 35.53 -12.20
N TYR A 51 16.36 36.58 -11.60
CA TYR A 51 15.62 37.52 -10.79
C TYR A 51 16.18 38.93 -10.95
N LYS A 52 15.33 39.89 -11.36
CA LYS A 52 15.72 41.30 -11.66
C LYS A 52 16.94 41.41 -12.59
N GLY A 53 16.95 40.62 -13.66
CA GLY A 53 18.07 40.56 -14.61
C GLY A 53 19.36 39.94 -14.06
N LYS A 54 19.37 39.48 -12.80
CA LYS A 54 20.50 38.80 -12.17
C LYS A 54 20.28 37.30 -12.17
N LYS A 55 21.38 36.56 -12.33
CA LYS A 55 21.41 35.10 -12.34
C LYS A 55 21.95 34.60 -10.98
N ILE A 56 21.07 34.02 -10.17
CA ILE A 56 21.37 33.61 -8.79
C ILE A 56 21.48 32.08 -8.72
N PRO A 57 22.62 31.49 -8.34
CA PRO A 57 22.76 30.04 -8.28
C PRO A 57 21.92 29.43 -7.14
N ILE A 58 21.00 28.53 -7.48
CA ILE A 58 20.13 27.85 -6.51
C ILE A 58 20.94 26.99 -5.54
N ALA A 59 22.10 26.49 -5.98
CA ALA A 59 23.02 25.71 -5.15
C ALA A 59 23.51 26.47 -3.90
N GLN A 60 23.58 27.80 -3.93
CA GLN A 60 23.96 28.61 -2.77
C GLN A 60 22.96 28.46 -1.61
N PHE A 61 21.70 28.12 -1.91
CA PHE A 61 20.65 27.93 -0.91
C PHE A 61 20.56 26.48 -0.41
N GLN A 62 21.33 25.53 -0.96
CA GLN A 62 21.34 24.15 -0.47
C GLN A 62 21.87 24.02 0.96
N LYS A 63 22.91 24.80 1.31
CA LYS A 63 23.50 24.79 2.66
C LYS A 63 22.70 25.61 3.68
N ALA A 64 22.04 26.67 3.22
CA ALA A 64 21.32 27.62 4.07
C ALA A 64 19.82 27.31 4.21
N GLY A 65 19.33 26.29 3.50
CA GLY A 65 17.90 25.97 3.41
C GLY A 65 17.19 26.76 2.30
N TYR A 66 16.24 26.10 1.64
CA TYR A 66 15.43 26.70 0.57
C TYR A 66 14.44 27.75 1.08
N ASP A 67 14.25 27.88 2.39
CA ASP A 67 13.38 28.89 3.01
C ASP A 67 13.82 30.32 2.66
N ARG A 68 15.13 30.57 2.54
CA ARG A 68 15.65 31.89 2.16
C ARG A 68 15.37 32.22 0.69
N LEU A 69 15.38 31.20 -0.18
CA LEU A 69 14.98 31.33 -1.57
C LEU A 69 13.47 31.61 -1.68
N LEU A 70 12.65 30.89 -0.92
CA LEU A 70 11.21 31.11 -0.84
C LEU A 70 10.87 32.51 -0.35
N ARG A 71 11.54 33.00 0.70
CA ARG A 71 11.36 34.39 1.18
C ARG A 71 11.71 35.41 0.11
N LEU A 72 12.77 35.19 -0.67
CA LEU A 72 13.14 36.06 -1.79
C LEU A 72 12.04 36.14 -2.86
N LEU A 73 11.34 35.04 -3.11
CA LEU A 73 10.25 34.95 -4.08
C LEU A 73 8.93 35.53 -3.51
N VAL A 74 8.59 35.19 -2.26
CA VAL A 74 7.31 35.54 -1.63
C VAL A 74 7.29 37.00 -1.15
N LYS A 75 8.43 37.57 -0.74
CA LYS A 75 8.53 38.97 -0.29
C LYS A 75 8.08 39.99 -1.35
N GLU A 76 7.97 39.60 -2.62
CA GLU A 76 7.49 40.48 -3.70
C GLU A 76 6.04 40.23 -4.13
N ILE A 77 5.40 39.17 -3.64
CA ILE A 77 3.99 38.86 -3.95
C ILE A 77 3.05 39.51 -2.91
N GLY A 78 3.58 39.92 -1.75
CA GLY A 78 2.85 40.55 -0.65
C GLY A 78 3.03 42.06 -0.58
#